data_AF-A0AAQ3WBQ6-F1
#
_entry.id   AF-A0AAQ3WBQ6-F1
#
_cell.length_a   1.000
_cell.length_b   1.000
_cell.length_c   1.000
_cell.angle_alpha   90.00
_cell.angle_beta   90.00
_cell.angle_gamma   90.00
#
_symmetry.space_group_name_H-M   'P 1'
#
loop_
_entity.id
_entity.type
_entity.pdbx_description
1 polymer ?
#
loop_
_entity_poly.entity_id
_entity_poly.type
_entity_poly.pdbx_seq_one_letter_code
_entity_poly.pdbx_strand_id
1 'polypeptide(L)'
;MNISSSAIENGYFLDSYGGHGTKFNENGMPTYSIPFKIENAPENTKSYAVILYDIDAFAATKGFPWIHWVISDLTRAELSANESQTALDFTQGINS
;
A
#
# COMPACT_ATOMS: atom_id res chain seq x y z
N MET A 1 -14.57 -0.98 11.66
CA MET A 1 -13.65 -1.26 10.56
C MET A 1 -12.26 -1.46 11.14
N ASN A 2 -11.62 -2.58 10.78
CA ASN A 2 -10.27 -2.95 11.18
C ASN A 2 -9.46 -3.24 9.92
N ILE A 3 -8.15 -2.99 9.97
CA ILE A 3 -7.23 -3.29 8.87
C ILE A 3 -6.11 -4.17 9.43
N SER A 4 -5.79 -5.25 8.72
CA SER A 4 -4.67 -6.15 9.05
C SER A 4 -3.81 -6.41 7.82
N SER A 5 -2.55 -6.75 8.04
CA SER A 5 -1.60 -7.05 6.96
C SER A 5 -0.61 -8.09 7.45
N SER A 6 -0.38 -9.13 6.62
CA SER A 6 0.70 -10.09 6.85
C SER A 6 2.08 -9.56 6.43
N ALA A 7 2.15 -8.34 5.90
CA ALA A 7 3.44 -7.68 5.61
C ALA A 7 4.15 -7.18 6.87
N ILE A 8 3.45 -7.13 8.01
CA ILE A 8 3.97 -6.57 9.25
C ILE A 8 4.15 -7.70 10.28
N GLU A 9 5.38 -7.93 10.68
CA GLU A 9 5.74 -8.90 11.71
C GLU A 9 6.53 -8.19 12.82
N ASN A 10 6.15 -8.42 14.08
CA ASN A 10 6.78 -7.81 15.26
C ASN A 10 6.88 -6.27 15.18
N GLY A 11 5.93 -5.61 14.50
CA GLY A 11 5.89 -4.16 14.33
C GLY A 11 6.73 -3.63 13.17
N TYR A 12 7.34 -4.49 12.35
CA TYR A 12 8.16 -4.09 11.20
C TYR A 12 7.58 -4.62 9.89
N PHE A 13 7.69 -3.83 8.83
CA PHE A 13 7.46 -4.34 7.49
C PHE A 13 8.53 -5.38 7.14
N LEU A 14 8.11 -6.49 6.55
CA LEU A 14 9.03 -7.48 6.00
C LEU A 14 9.84 -6.87 4.84
N ASP A 15 11.13 -7.23 4.75
CA ASP A 15 12.07 -6.69 3.77
C ASP A 15 11.56 -6.76 2.33
N SER A 16 10.77 -7.80 2.00
CA SER A 16 10.18 -7.99 0.67
C SER A 16 9.34 -6.82 0.16
N TYR A 17 8.83 -5.96 1.05
CA TYR A 17 7.91 -4.87 0.71
C TYR A 17 8.56 -3.48 0.74
N GLY A 18 9.90 -3.40 0.75
CA GLY A 18 10.62 -2.13 0.82
C GLY A 18 11.98 -2.18 0.12
N GLY A 19 12.83 -1.21 0.46
CA GLY A 19 14.16 -1.04 -0.16
C GLY A 19 15.15 -2.18 0.10
N HIS A 20 14.88 -3.04 1.09
CA HIS A 20 15.67 -4.25 1.36
C HIS A 20 15.16 -5.49 0.60
N GLY A 21 14.11 -5.32 -0.20
CA GLY A 21 13.52 -6.40 -0.99
C GLY A 21 14.34 -6.76 -2.22
N THR A 22 13.73 -7.52 -3.13
CA THR A 22 14.36 -7.95 -4.39
C THR A 22 13.55 -7.57 -5.63
N LYS A 23 12.40 -6.93 -5.44
CA LYS A 23 11.40 -6.65 -6.47
C LYS A 23 11.39 -5.17 -6.77
N PHE A 24 12.18 -4.79 -7.77
CA PHE A 24 12.38 -3.42 -8.20
C PHE A 24 11.94 -3.24 -9.66
N ASN A 25 11.47 -2.05 -10.01
CA ASN A 25 11.27 -1.66 -11.40
C ASN A 25 12.60 -1.27 -12.08
N GLU A 26 12.54 -0.87 -13.36
CA GLU A 26 13.70 -0.45 -14.14
C GLU A 26 14.46 0.75 -13.58
N ASN A 27 13.81 1.54 -12.70
CA ASN A 27 14.40 2.69 -12.03
C ASN A 27 14.94 2.35 -10.63
N GLY A 28 14.95 1.07 -10.24
CA GLY A 28 15.41 0.63 -8.93
C GLY A 28 14.43 0.93 -7.79
N MET A 29 13.18 1.29 -8.09
CA MET A 29 12.16 1.54 -7.07
C MET A 29 11.48 0.23 -6.65
N PRO A 30 11.31 -0.04 -5.35
CA PRO A 30 10.62 -1.23 -4.88
C PRO A 30 9.13 -1.14 -5.22
N THR A 31 8.59 -2.15 -5.91
CA THR A 31 7.20 -2.14 -6.41
C THR A 31 6.32 -3.26 -5.87
N TYR A 32 6.87 -4.18 -5.08
CA TYR A 32 6.12 -5.30 -4.50
C TYR A 32 5.21 -4.82 -3.36
N SER A 33 3.93 -4.62 -3.65
CA SER A 33 2.98 -4.07 -2.69
C SER A 33 2.59 -5.04 -1.57
N ILE A 34 2.26 -4.48 -0.41
CA ILE A 34 1.81 -5.23 0.76
C ILE A 34 0.42 -5.85 0.53
N PRO A 35 0.15 -7.07 1.03
CA PRO A 35 -1.22 -7.54 1.23
C PRO A 35 -1.89 -6.79 2.37
N PHE A 36 -3.20 -6.61 2.32
CA PHE A 36 -3.98 -6.19 3.48
C PHE A 36 -5.41 -6.68 3.40
N LYS A 37 -6.08 -6.74 4.54
CA LYS A 37 -7.49 -7.08 4.67
C LYS A 37 -8.22 -6.01 5.46
N ILE A 38 -9.42 -5.67 5.00
CA ILE A 38 -10.36 -4.76 5.63
C ILE A 38 -11.52 -5.59 6.19
N GLU A 39 -11.80 -5.43 7.47
CA GLU A 39 -12.86 -6.15 8.15
C GLU A 39 -13.81 -5.19 8.84
N ASN A 40 -15.07 -5.59 9.03
CA ASN A 40 -16.09 -4.78 9.73
C ASN A 40 -16.25 -3.37 9.14
N ALA A 41 -16.22 -3.27 7.80
CA ALA A 41 -16.59 -2.04 7.11
C ALA A 41 -18.08 -1.73 7.35
N PRO A 42 -18.50 -0.45 7.29
CA PRO A 42 -19.91 -0.09 7.40
C PRO A 42 -20.80 -0.87 6.42
N GLU A 43 -22.04 -1.13 6.84
CA GLU A 43 -23.04 -1.73 5.95
C GLU A 43 -23.22 -0.85 4.71
N ASN A 44 -23.44 -1.47 3.55
CA ASN A 44 -23.59 -0.81 2.25
C ASN A 44 -22.34 -0.08 1.71
N THR A 45 -21.15 -0.27 2.30
CA THR A 45 -19.88 0.15 1.68
C THR A 45 -19.79 -0.36 0.24
N LYS A 46 -19.53 0.54 -0.72
CA LYS A 46 -19.49 0.22 -2.16
C LYS A 46 -18.07 0.09 -2.69
N SER A 47 -17.16 0.87 -2.15
CA SER A 47 -15.74 0.86 -2.52
C SER A 47 -14.90 1.44 -1.39
N TYR A 48 -13.60 1.23 -1.50
CA TYR A 48 -12.57 1.74 -0.62
C TYR A 48 -11.59 2.59 -1.42
N ALA A 49 -11.06 3.62 -0.77
CA ALA A 49 -9.86 4.32 -1.19
C ALA A 49 -8.76 4.05 -0.14
N VAL A 50 -7.52 3.87 -0.60
CA VAL A 50 -6.39 3.52 0.27
C VAL A 50 -5.24 4.46 0.00
N ILE A 51 -4.60 4.93 1.06
CA ILE A 51 -3.37 5.72 1.01
C ILE A 51 -2.38 5.08 1.99
N LEU A 52 -1.23 4.65 1.47
CA LEU A 52 -0.05 4.33 2.28
C LEU A 52 0.90 5.52 2.20
N TYR A 53 1.21 6.14 3.34
CA TYR A 53 2.08 7.29 3.41
C TYR A 53 3.00 7.24 4.63
N ASP A 54 4.16 7.88 4.50
CA ASP A 54 5.17 8.01 5.55
C ASP A 54 5.25 9.46 5.99
N ILE A 55 4.89 9.70 7.26
CA ILE A 55 4.98 11.02 7.89
C ILE A 55 6.39 11.33 8.39
N ASP A 56 7.22 10.32 8.64
CA ASP A 56 8.59 10.49 9.12
C ASP A 56 9.53 10.95 7.98
N ALA A 57 9.13 10.76 6.72
CA ALA A 57 9.80 11.32 5.55
C ALA A 57 9.84 12.86 5.52
N PHE A 58 9.10 13.56 6.39
CA PHE A 58 8.97 15.02 6.41
C PHE A 58 10.31 15.77 6.37
N ALA A 59 11.33 15.27 7.08
CA ALA A 59 12.66 15.87 7.07
C ALA A 59 13.38 15.70 5.73
N ALA A 60 13.26 14.52 5.11
CA ALA A 60 13.90 14.19 3.83
C ALA A 60 13.26 14.95 2.65
N THR A 61 11.95 15.17 2.70
CA THR A 61 11.16 15.82 1.65
C THR A 61 11.06 17.34 1.81
N LYS A 62 11.69 17.91 2.84
CA LYS A 62 11.61 19.35 3.18
C LYS A 62 10.18 19.82 3.47
N GLY A 63 9.41 18.99 4.17
CA GLY A 63 8.13 19.40 4.75
C GLY A 63 6.88 18.71 4.21
N PHE A 64 7.02 17.56 3.52
CA PHE A 64 5.88 16.81 2.98
C PHE A 64 5.89 15.34 3.41
N PRO A 65 4.75 14.72 3.74
CA PRO A 65 4.71 13.27 3.88
C PRO A 65 5.02 12.62 2.53
N TRP A 66 5.66 11.45 2.55
CA TRP A 66 5.89 10.67 1.34
C TRP A 66 4.68 9.79 1.07
N ILE A 67 4.05 9.92 -0.10
CA ILE A 67 2.96 9.04 -0.50
C ILE A 67 3.57 7.82 -1.18
N HIS A 68 3.46 6.64 -0.57
CA HIS A 68 4.00 5.39 -1.14
C HIS A 68 3.04 4.77 -2.15
N TRP A 69 1.74 4.77 -1.86
CA TRP A 69 0.74 4.14 -2.71
C TRP A 69 -0.65 4.75 -2.53
N VAL A 70 -1.39 4.90 -3.63
CA VAL A 70 -2.76 5.43 -3.67
C VAL A 70 -3.62 4.51 -4.51
N ILE A 71 -4.77 4.11 -3.97
CA ILE A 71 -5.78 3.30 -4.66
C ILE A 71 -7.14 3.99 -4.56
N SER A 72 -7.89 3.98 -5.66
CA SER A 72 -9.34 4.25 -5.68
C SER A 72 -10.11 3.10 -6.32
N ASP A 73 -11.43 3.10 -6.14
CA ASP A 73 -12.35 2.15 -6.78
C ASP A 73 -12.16 0.68 -6.38
N LEU A 74 -11.49 0.42 -5.24
CA LEU A 74 -11.33 -0.93 -4.72
C LEU A 74 -12.68 -1.44 -4.17
N THR A 75 -13.28 -2.44 -4.83
CA THR A 75 -14.61 -2.96 -4.45
C THR A 75 -14.54 -4.18 -3.53
N ARG A 76 -13.38 -4.81 -3.41
CA ARG A 76 -13.11 -5.94 -2.51
C ARG A 76 -12.44 -5.47 -1.22
N ALA A 77 -12.61 -6.26 -0.16
CA ALA A 77 -12.11 -5.94 1.18
C ALA A 77 -10.75 -6.58 1.47
N GLU A 78 -10.01 -7.03 0.45
CA GLU A 78 -8.68 -7.61 0.60
C GLU A 78 -7.83 -7.41 -0.65
N LEU A 79 -6.53 -7.20 -0.44
CA LEU A 79 -5.49 -7.26 -1.46
C LEU A 79 -4.44 -8.32 -1.07
N SER A 80 -4.01 -9.07 -2.07
CA SER A 80 -2.85 -9.94 -2.02
C SER A 80 -1.55 -9.15 -2.23
N ALA A 81 -0.43 -9.76 -1.88
CA ALA A 81 0.89 -9.20 -2.17
C ALA A 81 1.06 -8.99 -3.68
N ASN A 82 1.81 -7.95 -4.07
CA ASN A 82 2.13 -7.58 -5.46
C ASN A 82 0.98 -7.07 -6.33
N GLU A 83 -0.20 -6.82 -5.76
CA GLU A 83 -1.34 -6.38 -6.56
C GLU A 83 -1.23 -4.96 -7.12
N SER A 84 -0.27 -4.14 -6.69
CA SER A 84 0.10 -2.92 -7.44
C SER A 84 0.55 -3.21 -8.88
N GLN A 85 1.09 -4.41 -9.14
CA GLN A 85 1.62 -4.82 -10.44
C GLN A 85 0.66 -5.73 -11.21
N THR A 86 -0.15 -6.52 -10.51
CA THR A 86 -0.94 -7.60 -11.13
C THR A 86 -2.43 -7.34 -11.18
N ALA A 87 -2.97 -6.49 -10.31
CA ALA A 87 -4.40 -6.24 -10.27
C ALA A 87 -4.83 -5.26 -11.37
N LEU A 88 -6.05 -5.45 -11.87
CA LEU A 88 -6.64 -4.67 -12.95
C LEU A 88 -8.03 -4.11 -12.56
N ASP A 89 -8.46 -4.36 -11.32
CA ASP A 89 -9.83 -4.12 -10.84
C ASP A 89 -9.97 -2.85 -9.97
N PHE A 90 -8.90 -2.06 -9.83
CA PHE A 90 -8.90 -0.78 -9.13
C PHE A 90 -7.97 0.22 -9.83
N THR A 91 -8.16 1.51 -9.52
CA THR A 91 -7.35 2.60 -10.09
C THR A 91 -6.20 2.94 -9.13
N GLN A 92 -5.00 3.20 -9.67
CA GLN A 92 -3.84 3.62 -8.89
C GLN A 92 -3.52 5.09 -9.16
N GLY A 93 -3.25 5.84 -8.10
CA GLY A 93 -2.77 7.22 -8.19
C GLY A 93 -1.26 7.33 -8.37
N ILE A 94 -0.79 8.51 -8.76
CA ILE A 94 0.64 8.84 -8.80
C ILE A 94 1.15 8.97 -7.36
N ASN A 95 2.22 8.26 -7.03
CA ASN A 95 2.92 8.35 -5.74
C ASN A 95 4.01 9.44 -5.77
N SER A 96 4.63 9.73 -4.61
CA SER A 96 5.69 10.76 -4.49
C SER A 96 7.01 10.33 -5.13
#